data_AF-A0A6V7S127-F1
#
_entry.id   AF-A0A6V7S127-F1
#
_cell.length_a   1.000
_cell.length_b   1.000
_cell.length_c   1.000
_cell.angle_alpha   90.00
_cell.angle_beta   90.00
_cell.angle_gamma   90.00
#
_symmetry.space_group_name_H-M   'P 1'
#
loop_
_entity.id
_entity.type
_entity.pdbx_description
1 polymer ?
#
loop_
_entity_poly.entity_id
_entity_poly.type
_entity_poly.pdbx_seq_one_letter_code
_entity_poly.pdbx_strand_id
1 'polypeptide(L)'
;MFKNNNDEKCKKNLQNDIQVKKDLIKNINKSNNHIKRKYNKKNKAIQNNITNKDTLKSVLNKCIELKSYIITYKMNFKSILNDLFNEYMFLKRYMICNYNVYHKIKFYHCCNHSLKKLNNVLLILHTVIEKDDEYLLFELYDEIKNNLRLLYYVGRILSNNLTCIAYRKAVYVIITCVARIHTLLNCLLVSDPFKHIIPQISNLIRNI
;
A
#
# COMPACT_ATOMS: atom_id res chain seq x y z
N MET A 1 10.64 23.96 -42.10
CA MET A 1 10.20 22.56 -41.87
C MET A 1 10.46 22.22 -40.41
N PHE A 2 9.48 22.45 -39.52
CA PHE A 2 9.64 22.27 -38.08
C PHE A 2 9.44 20.78 -37.73
N LYS A 3 10.50 20.12 -37.23
CA LYS A 3 10.41 18.75 -36.69
C LYS A 3 9.69 18.79 -35.34
N ASN A 4 8.61 18.02 -35.22
CA ASN A 4 7.83 17.84 -34.00
C ASN A 4 8.63 17.07 -32.94
N ASN A 5 9.09 17.77 -31.90
CA ASN A 5 9.75 17.20 -30.71
C ASN A 5 8.81 16.41 -29.77
N ASN A 6 7.53 16.26 -30.13
CA ASN A 6 6.54 15.58 -29.29
C ASN A 6 6.56 14.05 -29.45
N ASP A 7 6.98 13.54 -30.62
CA ASP A 7 6.95 12.09 -30.90
C ASP A 7 8.07 11.31 -30.19
N GLU A 8 9.25 11.94 -29.99
CA GLU A 8 10.35 11.33 -29.22
C GLU A 8 10.08 11.31 -27.72
N LYS A 9 9.36 12.31 -27.19
CA LYS A 9 9.00 12.41 -25.77
C LYS A 9 7.98 11.32 -25.40
N CYS A 10 7.07 10.99 -26.31
CA CYS A 10 6.08 9.93 -26.11
C CYS A 10 6.68 8.52 -26.17
N LYS A 11 7.66 8.27 -27.07
CA LYS A 11 8.39 6.99 -27.13
C LYS A 11 9.26 6.73 -25.90
N LYS A 12 9.93 7.77 -25.36
CA LYS A 12 10.69 7.67 -24.09
C LYS A 12 9.79 7.36 -22.88
N ASN A 13 8.54 7.84 -22.87
CA ASN A 13 7.59 7.55 -21.80
C ASN A 13 7.13 6.08 -21.82
N LEU A 14 6.89 5.51 -23.00
CA LEU A 14 6.48 4.10 -23.13
C LEU A 14 7.60 3.13 -22.71
N GLN A 15 8.85 3.44 -23.05
CA GLN A 15 10.02 2.68 -22.58
C GLN A 15 10.23 2.81 -21.06
N ASN A 16 9.97 3.99 -20.48
CA ASN A 16 9.99 4.16 -19.02
C ASN A 16 8.88 3.36 -18.31
N ASP A 17 7.68 3.29 -18.86
CA ASP A 17 6.58 2.50 -18.27
C ASP A 17 6.89 0.99 -18.27
N ILE A 18 7.51 0.48 -19.34
CA ILE A 18 7.97 -0.91 -19.43
C ILE A 18 9.13 -1.18 -18.45
N GLN A 19 10.07 -0.24 -18.33
CA GLN A 19 11.20 -0.36 -17.41
C GLN A 19 10.73 -0.32 -15.94
N VAL A 20 9.76 0.54 -15.61
CA VAL A 20 9.17 0.65 -14.27
C VAL A 20 8.36 -0.59 -13.91
N LYS A 21 7.61 -1.19 -14.85
CA LYS A 21 6.97 -2.50 -14.63
C LYS A 21 7.99 -3.60 -14.34
N LYS A 22 9.10 -3.64 -15.09
CA LYS A 22 10.21 -4.60 -14.86
C LYS A 22 10.89 -4.40 -13.51
N ASP A 23 11.07 -3.15 -13.08
CA ASP A 23 11.64 -2.82 -11.76
C ASP A 23 10.67 -3.15 -10.62
N LEU A 24 9.35 -3.01 -10.83
CA LEU A 24 8.34 -3.48 -9.89
C LEU A 24 8.41 -5.00 -9.71
N ILE A 25 8.51 -5.76 -10.81
CA ILE A 25 8.65 -7.23 -10.81
C ILE A 25 9.96 -7.66 -10.14
N LYS A 26 11.08 -6.96 -10.40
CA LYS A 26 12.36 -7.23 -9.72
C LYS A 26 12.29 -6.94 -8.22
N ASN A 27 11.59 -5.88 -7.81
CA ASN A 27 11.41 -5.55 -6.40
C ASN A 27 10.44 -6.51 -5.69
N ILE A 28 9.41 -7.01 -6.39
CA ILE A 28 8.55 -8.12 -5.93
C ILE A 28 9.43 -9.33 -5.59
N ASN A 29 10.31 -9.73 -6.50
CA ASN A 29 11.19 -10.89 -6.30
C ASN A 29 12.19 -10.71 -5.15
N LYS A 30 12.74 -9.49 -4.96
CA LYS A 30 13.63 -9.19 -3.82
C LYS A 30 12.88 -9.12 -2.48
N SER A 31 11.67 -8.56 -2.44
CA SER A 31 10.87 -8.46 -1.21
C SER A 31 10.30 -9.82 -0.79
N ASN A 32 9.94 -10.68 -1.76
CA ASN A 32 9.53 -12.05 -1.51
C ASN A 32 10.60 -12.84 -0.73
N ASN A 33 11.89 -12.61 -1.01
CA ASN A 33 12.98 -13.24 -0.25
C ASN A 33 13.11 -12.70 1.18
N HIS A 34 12.74 -11.45 1.43
CA HIS A 34 12.74 -10.85 2.76
C HIS A 34 11.55 -11.35 3.60
N ILE A 35 10.38 -11.48 2.97
CA ILE A 35 9.17 -12.08 3.55
C ILE A 35 9.44 -13.56 3.88
N LYS A 36 10.06 -14.32 2.96
CA LYS A 36 10.47 -15.73 3.17
C LYS A 36 11.49 -15.90 4.32
N ARG A 37 12.42 -14.95 4.50
CA ARG A 37 13.39 -14.97 5.62
C ARG A 37 12.74 -14.63 6.97
N LYS A 38 11.76 -13.73 7.01
CA LYS A 38 11.00 -13.42 8.24
C LYS A 38 10.09 -14.60 8.64
N TYR A 39 9.52 -15.29 7.65
CA TYR A 39 8.74 -16.52 7.79
C TYR A 39 9.55 -17.65 8.49
N ASN A 40 10.77 -17.93 8.02
CA ASN A 40 11.61 -18.99 8.61
C ASN A 40 12.10 -18.69 10.04
N LYS A 41 12.20 -17.41 10.44
CA LYS A 41 12.60 -17.04 11.82
C LYS A 41 11.46 -17.17 12.83
N LYS A 42 10.20 -16.96 12.43
CA LYS A 42 9.03 -17.12 13.32
C LYS A 42 8.66 -18.59 13.54
N ASN A 43 8.86 -19.46 12.54
CA ASN A 43 8.52 -20.89 12.65
C ASN A 43 9.42 -21.69 13.60
N LYS A 44 10.55 -21.13 14.07
CA LYS A 44 11.42 -21.80 15.06
C LYS A 44 11.05 -21.52 16.52
N ALA A 45 10.08 -20.63 16.79
CA ALA A 45 9.71 -20.22 18.14
C ALA A 45 8.38 -20.79 18.64
N ILE A 46 7.73 -21.68 17.88
CA ILE A 46 6.44 -22.26 18.25
C ILE A 46 6.65 -23.75 18.56
N GLN A 47 7.22 -24.03 19.72
CA GLN A 47 7.16 -25.36 20.28
C GLN A 47 7.05 -25.22 21.80
N ASN A 48 5.98 -25.82 22.31
CA ASN A 48 5.57 -25.95 23.71
C ASN A 48 4.67 -24.81 24.24
N ASN A 49 3.37 -24.93 23.95
CA ASN A 49 2.32 -24.61 24.91
C ASN A 49 1.09 -25.50 24.59
N ILE A 50 0.47 -26.05 25.64
CA ILE A 50 -0.74 -26.88 25.53
C ILE A 50 -1.90 -25.94 25.14
N THR A 51 -2.08 -25.75 23.84
CA THR A 51 -3.18 -24.98 23.25
C THR A 51 -4.50 -25.71 23.44
N ASN A 52 -5.52 -24.99 23.93
CA ASN A 52 -6.88 -25.50 24.02
C ASN A 52 -7.40 -25.84 22.61
N LYS A 53 -7.81 -27.08 22.37
CA LYS A 53 -8.12 -27.61 21.03
C LYS A 53 -9.20 -26.78 20.30
N ASP A 54 -10.10 -26.18 21.08
CA ASP A 54 -11.19 -25.33 20.61
C ASP A 54 -10.73 -23.96 20.12
N THR A 55 -9.71 -23.36 20.72
CA THR A 55 -9.18 -22.05 20.26
C THR A 55 -8.47 -22.19 18.92
N LEU A 56 -7.69 -23.26 18.74
CA LEU A 56 -7.07 -23.59 17.45
C LEU A 56 -8.12 -23.84 16.35
N LYS A 57 -9.17 -24.61 16.66
CA LYS A 57 -10.27 -24.86 15.73
C LYS A 57 -10.98 -23.55 15.33
N SER A 58 -11.21 -22.65 16.29
CA SER A 58 -11.79 -21.34 16.01
C SER A 58 -10.91 -20.48 15.11
N VAL A 59 -9.59 -20.45 15.35
CA VAL A 59 -8.64 -19.68 14.52
C VAL A 59 -8.64 -20.22 13.08
N LEU A 60 -8.55 -21.55 12.91
CA LEU A 60 -8.57 -22.18 11.59
C LEU A 60 -9.86 -21.87 10.81
N ASN A 61 -11.02 -21.94 11.46
CA ASN A 61 -12.29 -21.61 10.82
C ASN A 61 -12.32 -20.16 10.32
N LYS A 62 -11.80 -19.21 11.10
CA LYS A 62 -11.73 -17.80 10.68
C LYS A 62 -10.72 -17.56 9.56
N CYS A 63 -9.62 -18.32 9.51
CA CYS A 63 -8.69 -18.26 8.37
C CYS A 63 -9.36 -18.77 7.07
N ILE A 64 -10.17 -19.82 7.16
CA ILE A 64 -10.97 -20.31 6.01
C ILE A 64 -11.96 -19.24 5.56
N GLU A 65 -12.65 -18.58 6.51
CA GLU A 65 -13.56 -17.47 6.23
C GLU A 65 -12.86 -16.31 5.51
N LEU A 66 -11.65 -15.92 5.95
CA LEU A 66 -10.83 -14.91 5.27
C LEU A 66 -10.51 -15.30 3.83
N LYS A 67 -10.09 -16.56 3.62
CA LYS A 67 -9.76 -17.05 2.28
C LYS A 67 -10.98 -17.04 1.36
N SER A 68 -12.12 -17.53 1.84
CA SER A 68 -13.40 -17.46 1.12
C SER A 68 -13.77 -16.02 0.79
N TYR A 69 -13.60 -15.08 1.73
CA TYR A 69 -13.87 -13.66 1.50
C TYR A 69 -13.00 -13.07 0.38
N ILE A 70 -11.68 -13.37 0.35
CA ILE A 70 -10.79 -12.90 -0.72
C ILE A 70 -11.29 -13.41 -2.07
N ILE A 71 -11.63 -14.69 -2.19
CA ILE A 71 -12.09 -15.31 -3.43
C ILE A 71 -13.41 -14.67 -3.90
N THR A 72 -14.38 -14.54 -2.99
CA THR A 72 -15.70 -13.98 -3.30
C THR A 72 -15.63 -12.51 -3.70
N TYR A 73 -14.82 -11.70 -3.02
CA TYR A 73 -14.72 -10.25 -3.25
C TYR A 73 -13.48 -9.85 -4.06
N LYS A 74 -12.87 -10.78 -4.81
CA LYS A 74 -11.64 -10.59 -5.58
C LYS A 74 -11.69 -9.38 -6.52
N MET A 75 -12.84 -9.17 -7.17
CA MET A 75 -13.04 -8.03 -8.08
C MET A 75 -13.07 -6.69 -7.34
N ASN A 76 -13.63 -6.64 -6.14
CA ASN A 76 -13.63 -5.44 -5.31
C ASN A 76 -12.21 -5.08 -4.88
N PHE A 77 -11.42 -6.08 -4.45
CA PHE A 77 -10.01 -5.87 -4.15
C PHE A 77 -9.22 -5.38 -5.36
N LYS A 78 -9.47 -5.94 -6.56
CA LYS A 78 -8.86 -5.46 -7.82
C LYS A 78 -9.23 -4.01 -8.13
N SER A 79 -10.49 -3.62 -7.94
CA SER A 79 -10.92 -2.23 -8.13
C SER A 79 -10.15 -1.28 -7.21
N ILE A 80 -10.12 -1.60 -5.90
CA ILE A 80 -9.40 -0.78 -4.91
C ILE A 80 -7.90 -0.72 -5.24
N LEU A 81 -7.29 -1.84 -5.64
CA LEU A 81 -5.89 -1.88 -6.05
C LEU A 81 -5.63 -0.94 -7.24
N ASN A 82 -6.49 -0.99 -8.26
CA ASN A 82 -6.37 -0.13 -9.44
C ASN A 82 -6.50 1.35 -9.07
N ASP A 83 -7.48 1.71 -8.25
CA ASP A 83 -7.69 3.09 -7.82
C ASP A 83 -6.51 3.61 -6.98
N LEU A 84 -6.01 2.80 -6.05
CA LEU A 84 -4.81 3.13 -5.27
C LEU A 84 -3.58 3.26 -6.16
N PHE A 85 -3.43 2.36 -7.15
CA PHE A 85 -2.32 2.39 -8.09
C PHE A 85 -2.35 3.64 -8.98
N ASN A 86 -3.54 4.06 -9.42
CA ASN A 86 -3.74 5.27 -10.19
C ASN A 86 -3.33 6.52 -9.40
N GLU A 87 -3.79 6.64 -8.15
CA GLU A 87 -3.40 7.76 -7.28
C GLU A 87 -1.90 7.73 -6.94
N TYR A 88 -1.33 6.56 -6.72
CA TYR A 88 0.12 6.38 -6.54
C TYR A 88 0.91 6.84 -7.76
N MET A 89 0.51 6.41 -8.97
CA MET A 89 1.18 6.78 -10.21
C MET A 89 1.06 8.27 -10.50
N PHE A 90 -0.13 8.85 -10.26
CA PHE A 90 -0.37 10.28 -10.35
C PHE A 90 0.60 11.05 -9.44
N LEU A 91 0.61 10.74 -8.14
CA LEU A 91 1.46 11.45 -7.18
C LEU A 91 2.94 11.25 -7.51
N LYS A 92 3.37 10.02 -7.81
CA LYS A 92 4.76 9.73 -8.19
C LYS A 92 5.21 10.57 -9.39
N ARG A 93 4.41 10.59 -10.46
CA ARG A 93 4.70 11.40 -11.65
C ARG A 93 4.69 12.88 -11.33
N TYR A 94 3.73 13.34 -10.53
CA TYR A 94 3.62 14.73 -10.09
C TYR A 94 4.88 15.18 -9.34
N MET A 95 5.36 14.38 -8.38
CA MET A 95 6.58 14.66 -7.65
C MET A 95 7.80 14.74 -8.58
N ILE A 96 7.97 13.77 -9.48
CA ILE A 96 9.09 13.74 -10.43
C ILE A 96 9.09 14.98 -11.34
N CYS A 97 7.94 15.33 -11.92
CA CYS A 97 7.82 16.48 -12.82
C CYS A 97 8.13 17.81 -12.12
N ASN A 98 7.94 17.89 -10.81
CA ASN A 98 8.17 19.11 -10.03
C ASN A 98 9.45 19.06 -9.18
N TYR A 99 10.36 18.11 -9.44
CA TYR A 99 11.60 17.93 -8.68
C TYR A 99 12.41 19.23 -8.58
N ASN A 100 12.70 19.87 -9.71
CA ASN A 100 13.57 21.06 -9.75
C ASN A 100 13.05 22.20 -8.87
N VAL A 101 11.72 22.30 -8.72
CA VAL A 101 11.06 23.36 -7.97
C VAL A 101 10.97 23.02 -6.47
N TYR A 102 10.64 21.77 -6.14
CA TYR A 102 10.22 21.42 -4.78
C TYR A 102 11.19 20.51 -4.03
N HIS A 103 12.26 20.00 -4.64
CA HIS A 103 13.15 19.00 -4.01
C HIS A 103 13.81 19.45 -2.70
N LYS A 104 13.89 20.75 -2.42
CA LYS A 104 14.42 21.30 -1.15
C LYS A 104 13.33 21.57 -0.11
N ILE A 105 12.06 21.41 -0.46
CA ILE A 105 10.93 21.72 0.41
C ILE A 105 10.54 20.50 1.23
N LYS A 106 10.23 20.71 2.51
CA LYS A 106 9.88 19.63 3.45
C LYS A 106 8.71 18.75 2.96
N PHE A 107 7.64 19.34 2.42
CA PHE A 107 6.49 18.55 1.95
C PHE A 107 6.88 17.60 0.81
N TYR A 108 7.87 17.96 -0.02
CA TYR A 108 8.34 17.12 -1.11
C TYR A 108 8.96 15.82 -0.60
N HIS A 109 9.85 15.93 0.39
CA HIS A 109 10.46 14.76 1.02
C HIS A 109 9.41 13.88 1.72
N CYS A 110 8.43 14.50 2.40
CA CYS A 110 7.37 13.76 3.07
C CYS A 110 6.48 12.99 2.08
N CYS A 111 6.10 13.60 0.95
CA CYS A 111 5.32 12.93 -0.09
C CYS A 111 6.11 11.78 -0.76
N ASN A 112 7.41 11.95 -0.97
CA ASN A 112 8.25 10.87 -1.50
C ASN A 112 8.42 9.73 -0.49
N HIS A 113 8.49 10.03 0.80
CA HIS A 113 8.50 9.01 1.84
C HIS A 113 7.15 8.25 1.87
N SER A 114 6.01 8.95 1.80
CA SER A 114 4.70 8.29 1.75
C SER A 114 4.51 7.44 0.49
N LEU A 115 5.00 7.88 -0.67
CA LEU A 115 5.00 7.06 -1.89
C LEU A 115 5.74 5.74 -1.71
N LYS A 116 6.91 5.75 -1.05
CA LYS A 116 7.67 4.52 -0.76
C LYS A 116 6.88 3.56 0.13
N LYS A 117 6.17 4.07 1.12
CA LYS A 117 5.35 3.26 2.05
C LYS A 117 4.07 2.75 1.40
N LEU A 118 3.41 3.57 0.58
CA LEU A 118 2.23 3.17 -0.19
C LEU A 118 2.55 2.07 -1.19
N ASN A 119 3.74 2.10 -1.80
CA ASN A 119 4.19 1.03 -2.69
C ASN A 119 4.21 -0.34 -1.99
N ASN A 120 4.55 -0.41 -0.70
CA ASN A 120 4.50 -1.67 0.05
C ASN A 120 3.05 -2.17 0.20
N VAL A 121 2.10 -1.28 0.50
CA VAL A 121 0.67 -1.63 0.58
C VAL A 121 0.18 -2.18 -0.76
N LEU A 122 0.52 -1.53 -1.87
CA LEU A 122 0.17 -1.98 -3.22
C LEU A 122 0.72 -3.38 -3.52
N LEU A 123 1.97 -3.65 -3.13
CA LEU A 123 2.62 -4.95 -3.34
C LEU A 123 1.95 -6.07 -2.53
N ILE A 124 1.63 -5.82 -1.27
CA ILE A 124 0.96 -6.80 -0.41
C ILE A 124 -0.45 -7.05 -0.95
N LEU A 125 -1.22 -5.99 -1.24
CA LEU A 125 -2.58 -6.09 -1.77
C LEU A 125 -2.62 -6.85 -3.09
N HIS A 126 -1.71 -6.57 -4.01
CA HIS A 126 -1.56 -7.35 -5.25
C HIS A 126 -1.28 -8.83 -4.96
N THR A 127 -0.40 -9.12 -4.01
CA THR A 127 -0.05 -10.52 -3.68
C THR A 127 -1.22 -11.26 -3.05
N VAL A 128 -2.00 -10.61 -2.18
CA VAL A 128 -3.25 -11.14 -1.62
C VAL A 128 -4.23 -11.53 -2.74
N ILE A 129 -4.43 -10.65 -3.72
CA ILE A 129 -5.36 -10.87 -4.84
C ILE A 129 -4.88 -12.01 -5.75
N GLU A 130 -3.59 -12.08 -6.06
CA GLU A 130 -3.07 -13.07 -7.01
C GLU A 130 -2.94 -14.46 -6.41
N LYS A 131 -2.60 -14.56 -5.12
CA LYS A 131 -2.35 -15.84 -4.44
C LYS A 131 -3.50 -16.31 -3.54
N ASP A 132 -4.52 -15.48 -3.36
CA ASP A 132 -5.61 -15.70 -2.40
C ASP A 132 -5.06 -16.02 -0.99
N ASP A 133 -4.01 -15.30 -0.58
CA ASP A 133 -3.22 -15.54 0.64
C ASP A 133 -3.81 -14.79 1.84
N GLU A 134 -4.50 -15.53 2.71
CA GLU A 134 -5.16 -15.00 3.91
C GLU A 134 -4.18 -14.50 4.97
N TYR A 135 -2.94 -15.03 5.02
CA TYR A 135 -1.95 -14.60 6.00
C TYR A 135 -1.47 -13.18 5.71
N LEU A 136 -1.31 -12.84 4.43
CA LEU A 136 -0.91 -11.50 4.01
C LEU A 136 -1.95 -10.42 4.33
N LEU A 137 -3.21 -10.78 4.62
CA LEU A 137 -4.20 -9.81 5.09
C LEU A 137 -3.82 -9.20 6.45
N PHE A 138 -3.16 -9.95 7.33
CA PHE A 138 -2.68 -9.42 8.61
C PHE A 138 -1.56 -8.39 8.42
N GLU A 139 -0.62 -8.70 7.52
CA GLU A 139 0.46 -7.77 7.18
C GLU A 139 -0.10 -6.52 6.48
N LEU A 140 -1.09 -6.71 5.60
CA LEU A 140 -1.79 -5.62 4.93
C LEU A 140 -2.52 -4.72 5.94
N TYR A 141 -3.20 -5.30 6.93
CA TYR A 141 -3.89 -4.56 8.00
C TYR A 141 -2.95 -3.61 8.74
N ASP A 142 -1.79 -4.12 9.19
CA ASP A 142 -0.80 -3.32 9.91
C ASP A 142 -0.17 -2.24 9.02
N GLU A 143 0.17 -2.58 7.78
CA GLU A 143 0.75 -1.63 6.82
C GLU A 143 -0.24 -0.52 6.43
N ILE A 144 -1.53 -0.82 6.27
CA ILE A 144 -2.55 0.20 6.01
C ILE A 144 -2.65 1.17 7.20
N LYS A 145 -2.71 0.67 8.44
CA LYS A 145 -2.77 1.53 9.63
C LYS A 145 -1.55 2.43 9.77
N ASN A 146 -0.36 1.90 9.49
CA ASN A 146 0.87 2.69 9.49
C ASN A 146 0.86 3.76 8.39
N ASN A 147 0.36 3.43 7.20
CA ASN A 147 0.21 4.39 6.11
C ASN A 147 -0.80 5.49 6.45
N LEU A 148 -1.95 5.18 7.04
CA LEU A 148 -2.93 6.19 7.46
C LEU A 148 -2.33 7.19 8.47
N ARG A 149 -1.58 6.71 9.47
CA ARG A 149 -0.85 7.57 10.41
C ARG A 149 0.15 8.47 9.69
N LEU A 150 0.87 7.94 8.71
CA LEU A 150 1.80 8.72 7.89
C LEU A 150 1.08 9.76 7.03
N LEU A 151 -0.05 9.41 6.40
CA LEU A 151 -0.85 10.34 5.60
C LEU A 151 -1.39 11.49 6.45
N TYR A 152 -1.78 11.24 7.71
CA TYR A 152 -2.13 12.31 8.64
C TYR A 152 -0.98 13.30 8.87
N TYR A 153 0.24 12.79 9.09
CA TYR A 153 1.43 13.64 9.24
C TYR A 153 1.76 14.43 7.96
N VAL A 154 1.67 13.77 6.79
CA VAL A 154 1.86 14.42 5.48
C VAL A 154 0.81 15.51 5.28
N GLY A 155 -0.46 15.24 5.58
CA GLY A 155 -1.56 16.20 5.49
C GLY A 155 -1.33 17.44 6.35
N ARG A 156 -0.82 17.27 7.57
CA ARG A 156 -0.44 18.40 8.44
C ARG A 156 0.67 19.27 7.83
N ILE A 157 1.70 18.65 7.26
CA ILE A 157 2.78 19.40 6.59
C ILE A 157 2.25 20.14 5.37
N LEU A 158 1.42 19.48 4.56
CA LEU A 158 0.80 20.10 3.39
C LEU A 158 -0.08 21.29 3.80
N SER A 159 -0.93 21.13 4.82
CA SER A 159 -1.79 22.19 5.33
C SER A 159 -0.99 23.44 5.76
N ASN A 160 0.13 23.25 6.47
CA ASN A 160 1.02 24.36 6.83
C ASN A 160 1.63 25.09 5.62
N ASN A 161 1.73 24.43 4.46
CA ASN A 161 2.28 25.02 3.23
C ASN A 161 1.18 25.62 2.34
N LEU A 162 -0.12 25.48 2.66
CA LEU A 162 -1.21 26.12 1.91
C LEU A 162 -1.21 27.64 2.07
N THR A 163 -0.72 28.15 3.20
CA THR A 163 -0.58 29.59 3.47
C THR A 163 0.52 30.23 2.62
N CYS A 164 1.46 29.43 2.10
CA CYS A 164 2.51 29.91 1.22
C CYS A 164 1.99 30.02 -0.23
N ILE A 165 1.80 31.26 -0.70
CA ILE A 165 1.28 31.55 -2.05
C ILE A 165 2.10 30.84 -3.15
N ALA A 166 3.42 30.78 -2.99
CA ALA A 166 4.33 30.16 -3.96
C ALA A 166 4.03 28.66 -4.21
N TYR A 167 3.45 27.95 -3.23
CA TYR A 167 3.23 26.51 -3.30
C TYR A 167 1.76 26.10 -3.23
N ARG A 168 0.86 27.04 -2.92
CA ARG A 168 -0.57 26.79 -2.67
C ARG A 168 -1.23 25.89 -3.71
N LYS A 169 -1.04 26.17 -5.00
CA LYS A 169 -1.63 25.38 -6.09
C LYS A 169 -1.13 23.93 -6.10
N ALA A 170 0.19 23.74 -5.93
CA ALA A 170 0.78 22.42 -5.94
C ALA A 170 0.36 21.60 -4.70
N VAL A 171 0.39 22.23 -3.54
CA VAL A 171 -0.04 21.64 -2.27
C VAL A 171 -1.50 21.21 -2.35
N TYR A 172 -2.39 22.02 -2.94
CA TYR A 172 -3.81 21.67 -3.11
C TYR A 172 -4.01 20.40 -3.96
N VAL A 173 -3.26 20.28 -5.07
CA VAL A 173 -3.29 19.08 -5.93
C VAL A 173 -2.83 17.84 -5.15
N ILE A 174 -1.75 17.97 -4.38
CA ILE A 174 -1.22 16.86 -3.57
C ILE A 174 -2.20 16.47 -2.47
N ILE A 175 -2.80 17.43 -1.75
CA ILE A 175 -3.79 17.15 -0.71
C ILE A 175 -4.98 16.38 -1.28
N THR A 176 -5.46 16.76 -2.46
CA THR A 176 -6.58 16.07 -3.12
C THR A 176 -6.26 14.59 -3.38
N CYS A 177 -5.07 14.30 -3.90
CA CYS A 177 -4.59 12.94 -4.12
C CYS A 177 -4.44 12.16 -2.79
N VAL A 178 -3.79 12.77 -1.79
CA VAL A 178 -3.61 12.17 -0.46
C VAL A 178 -4.95 11.85 0.21
N ALA A 179 -5.97 12.71 0.06
CA ALA A 179 -7.31 12.48 0.59
C ALA A 179 -8.00 11.28 -0.08
N ARG A 180 -7.83 11.09 -1.40
CA ARG A 180 -8.35 9.92 -2.11
C ARG A 180 -7.66 8.63 -1.67
N ILE A 181 -6.33 8.64 -1.58
CA ILE A 181 -5.56 7.49 -1.05
C ILE A 181 -6.06 7.15 0.36
N HIS A 182 -6.17 8.14 1.25
CA HIS A 182 -6.68 7.96 2.60
C HIS A 182 -8.07 7.32 2.62
N THR A 183 -8.97 7.79 1.75
CA THR A 183 -10.33 7.26 1.64
C THR A 183 -10.34 5.81 1.20
N LEU A 184 -9.59 5.46 0.14
CA LEU A 184 -9.47 4.09 -0.36
C LEU A 184 -8.90 3.13 0.70
N LEU A 185 -7.88 3.57 1.45
CA LEU A 185 -7.30 2.79 2.54
C LEU A 185 -8.30 2.58 3.70
N ASN A 186 -9.11 3.59 4.03
CA ASN A 186 -10.16 3.43 5.03
C ASN A 186 -11.30 2.52 4.57
N CYS A 187 -11.67 2.56 3.29
CA CYS A 187 -12.65 1.62 2.74
C CYS A 187 -12.21 0.17 2.93
N LEU A 188 -10.92 -0.13 2.78
CA LEU A 188 -10.38 -1.46 3.12
C LEU A 188 -10.54 -1.76 4.62
N LEU A 189 -10.14 -0.86 5.51
CA LEU A 189 -10.19 -1.12 6.96
C LEU A 189 -11.61 -1.27 7.51
N VAL A 190 -12.61 -0.62 6.90
CA VAL A 190 -14.01 -0.71 7.32
C VAL A 190 -14.67 -2.00 6.84
N SER A 191 -14.11 -2.67 5.82
CA SER A 191 -14.63 -3.95 5.36
C SER A 191 -14.47 -5.06 6.42
N ASP A 192 -15.39 -6.02 6.39
CA ASP A 192 -15.53 -7.08 7.40
C ASP A 192 -14.23 -7.81 7.80
N PRO A 193 -13.35 -8.25 6.88
CA PRO A 193 -12.15 -8.98 7.27
C PRO A 193 -11.23 -8.12 8.15
N PHE A 194 -11.09 -6.82 7.85
CA PHE A 194 -10.20 -5.93 8.57
C PHE A 194 -10.83 -5.34 9.83
N LYS A 195 -12.14 -5.11 9.81
CA LYS A 195 -12.88 -4.54 10.94
C LYS A 195 -13.13 -5.57 12.05
N HIS A 196 -13.39 -6.82 11.68
CA HIS A 196 -13.88 -7.83 12.62
C HIS A 196 -12.97 -9.06 12.70
N ILE A 197 -12.71 -9.73 11.58
CA ILE A 197 -12.09 -11.06 11.59
C ILE A 197 -10.61 -11.01 12.02
N ILE A 198 -9.81 -10.13 11.42
CA ILE A 198 -8.38 -9.98 11.71
C ILE A 198 -8.12 -9.56 13.16
N PRO A 199 -8.82 -8.54 13.73
CA PRO A 199 -8.70 -8.21 15.15
C PRO A 199 -9.06 -9.38 16.07
N GLN A 200 -10.12 -10.14 15.75
CA GLN A 200 -10.53 -11.27 16.56
C GLN A 200 -9.50 -12.41 16.53
N ILE A 201 -8.97 -12.77 15.37
CA ILE A 201 -7.89 -13.78 15.27
C ILE A 201 -6.65 -13.29 16.04
N SER A 202 -6.29 -12.01 15.90
CA SER A 202 -5.15 -11.44 16.61
C SER A 202 -5.29 -11.52 18.13
N ASN A 203 -6.50 -11.30 18.66
CA ASN A 203 -6.80 -11.44 20.09
C ASN A 203 -6.76 -12.91 20.54
N LEU A 204 -7.28 -13.83 19.74
CA LEU A 204 -7.21 -15.26 20.04
C LEU A 204 -5.75 -15.76 20.10
N ILE A 205 -4.90 -15.31 19.17
CA ILE A 205 -3.47 -15.65 19.15
C ILE A 205 -2.73 -15.07 20.35
N ARG A 206 -3.09 -13.86 20.82
CA ARG A 206 -2.46 -13.25 22.01
C ARG A 206 -2.79 -13.97 23.31
N ASN A 207 -3.90 -14.70 23.35
CA ASN A 207 -4.39 -15.41 24.52
C ASN A 207 -4.00 -16.91 24.51
N ILE A 208 -3.10 -17.29 23.60
CA ILE A 208 -2.46 -18.62 23.48
C ILE A 208 -1.02 -18.51 23.99
#